data_AF-A0A1I5T3K4-F1
#
_entry.id   AF-A0A1I5T3K4-F1
#
_cell.length_a   1.000
_cell.length_b   1.000
_cell.length_c   1.000
_cell.angle_alpha   90.00
_cell.angle_beta   90.00
_cell.angle_gamma   90.00
#
_symmetry.space_group_name_H-M   'P 1'
#
loop_
_entity.id
_entity.type
_entity.pdbx_description
1 polymer ?
#
loop_
_entity_poly.entity_id
_entity_poly.type
_entity_poly.pdbx_seq_one_letter_code
_entity_poly.pdbx_strand_id
1 'polypeptide(L)'
;MKRMLRIWSLVCLAIAVLTVSALADSGPKPQLVVRVENAPEEAYYLDLLAEGAYKGYTYGIGASAYSGLDWGYSEEELAALDQPLLDALRTAVPEGWHACTAEGTDGAPMWGQLYAESADAAGNPLHTFGYVGVPDTYRILMVTQSGEVFCSDVCTRLALQSSATVDWAAKTVTIPPAWVGYALQFLSTLLPTLAVECLLLPLFGFSWKRNWKPFLLVNLVTQGALSLYFSIHAVQGGVSFWYFFLLLPAEILIALAEGGLYTRLLTGRSRLRAFAYGVTANTASALLGLLLMEPVWRFVVSIS
;
A
#
# COMPACT_ATOMS: atom_id res chain seq x y z
N MET A 1 15.92 52.69 -12.12
CA MET A 1 15.70 51.52 -12.99
C MET A 1 16.34 50.22 -12.48
N LYS A 2 17.65 50.14 -12.22
CA LYS A 2 18.33 48.87 -11.85
C LYS A 2 17.82 48.20 -10.55
N ARG A 3 17.40 48.97 -9.55
CA ARG A 3 16.86 48.45 -8.27
C ARG A 3 15.45 47.87 -8.42
N MET A 4 14.57 48.54 -9.16
CA MET A 4 13.23 48.01 -9.46
C MET A 4 13.30 46.75 -10.31
N LEU A 5 14.17 46.70 -11.32
CA LEU A 5 14.33 45.51 -12.15
C LEU A 5 14.76 44.30 -11.31
N ARG A 6 15.72 44.47 -10.39
CA ARG A 6 16.13 43.41 -9.45
C ARG A 6 15.00 42.94 -8.54
N ILE A 7 14.20 43.86 -8.00
CA ILE A 7 13.06 43.51 -7.15
C ILE A 7 12.03 42.70 -7.94
N TRP A 8 11.67 43.14 -9.14
CA TRP A 8 10.74 42.42 -10.00
C TRP A 8 11.28 41.06 -10.44
N SER A 9 12.57 40.95 -10.77
CA SER A 9 13.19 39.65 -11.06
C SER A 9 13.15 38.69 -9.86
N LEU A 10 13.40 39.19 -8.64
CA LEU A 10 13.33 38.37 -7.42
C LEU A 10 11.89 37.97 -7.08
N VAL A 11 10.92 38.85 -7.30
CA VAL A 11 9.49 38.54 -7.11
C VAL A 11 9.01 37.52 -8.15
N CYS A 12 9.36 37.68 -9.43
CA CYS A 12 9.02 36.69 -10.45
C CYS A 12 9.68 35.33 -10.18
N LEU A 13 10.93 35.33 -9.72
CA LEU A 13 11.62 34.10 -9.30
C LEU A 13 10.94 33.48 -8.07
N ALA A 14 10.56 34.29 -7.07
CA ALA A 14 9.84 33.81 -5.89
C ALA A 14 8.48 33.24 -6.28
N ILE A 15 7.72 33.89 -7.17
CA ILE A 15 6.44 33.36 -7.67
C ILE A 15 6.67 32.05 -8.41
N ALA A 16 7.66 31.97 -9.32
CA ALA A 16 7.96 30.74 -10.06
C ALA A 16 8.42 29.58 -9.17
N VAL A 17 9.07 29.87 -8.03
CA VAL A 17 9.51 28.86 -7.05
C VAL A 17 8.41 28.52 -6.04
N LEU A 18 7.50 29.45 -5.73
CA LEU A 18 6.42 29.28 -4.75
C LEU A 18 5.11 28.80 -5.37
N THR A 19 4.99 28.77 -6.70
CA THR A 19 3.87 28.11 -7.38
C THR A 19 4.07 26.59 -7.30
N VAL A 20 3.53 25.99 -6.25
CA VAL A 20 3.40 24.54 -6.16
C VAL A 20 2.06 24.15 -6.78
N SER A 21 2.06 23.20 -7.70
CA SER A 21 0.84 22.59 -8.20
C SER A 21 0.12 21.89 -7.04
N ALA A 22 -1.07 22.38 -6.67
CA ALA A 22 -1.95 21.65 -5.78
C ALA A 22 -2.58 20.50 -6.56
N LEU A 23 -2.03 19.30 -6.43
CA LEU A 23 -2.67 18.08 -6.92
C LEU A 23 -3.86 17.78 -6.01
N ALA A 24 -5.06 18.17 -6.44
CA ALA A 24 -6.29 17.66 -5.86
C ALA A 24 -6.26 16.13 -5.97
N ASP A 25 -6.61 15.44 -4.88
CA ASP A 25 -6.68 13.98 -4.80
C ASP A 25 -5.35 13.19 -4.81
N SER A 26 -4.28 13.77 -4.27
CA SER A 26 -2.96 13.11 -4.15
C SER A 26 -2.69 12.46 -2.79
N GLY A 27 -3.66 12.52 -1.88
CA GLY A 27 -3.55 11.93 -0.54
C GLY A 27 -3.66 10.40 -0.57
N PRO A 28 -3.12 9.72 0.44
CA PRO A 28 -3.27 8.27 0.59
C PRO A 28 -4.74 7.90 0.70
N LYS A 29 -5.11 6.77 0.10
CA LYS A 29 -6.47 6.28 0.07
C LYS A 29 -6.55 4.92 0.74
N PRO A 30 -7.64 4.63 1.47
CA PRO A 30 -7.78 3.32 2.05
C PRO A 30 -7.91 2.24 0.98
N GLN A 31 -7.37 1.07 1.30
CA GLN A 31 -7.45 -0.13 0.49
C GLN A 31 -7.66 -1.34 1.40
N LEU A 32 -8.57 -2.21 0.97
CA LEU A 32 -8.82 -3.52 1.56
C LEU A 32 -8.70 -4.58 0.47
N VAL A 33 -7.84 -5.58 0.68
CA VAL A 33 -7.75 -6.75 -0.20
C VAL A 33 -8.35 -7.96 0.49
N VAL A 34 -9.35 -8.58 -0.14
CA VAL A 34 -9.93 -9.83 0.35
C VAL A 34 -9.34 -11.00 -0.42
N ARG A 35 -8.57 -11.84 0.26
CA ARG A 35 -8.04 -13.11 -0.25
C ARG A 35 -9.06 -14.22 -0.01
N VAL A 36 -9.34 -15.02 -1.04
CA VAL A 36 -10.25 -16.18 -0.92
C VAL A 36 -9.45 -17.48 -1.00
N GLU A 37 -9.27 -18.13 0.14
CA GLU A 37 -8.70 -19.48 0.21
C GLU A 37 -9.79 -20.54 0.02
N ASN A 38 -9.42 -21.68 -0.57
CA ASN A 38 -10.35 -22.77 -0.90
C ASN A 38 -11.58 -22.27 -1.69
N ALA A 39 -11.36 -21.32 -2.61
CA ALA A 39 -12.41 -20.64 -3.36
C ALA A 39 -13.38 -21.63 -4.06
N PRO A 40 -14.65 -21.23 -4.28
CA PRO A 40 -15.59 -22.06 -5.04
C PRO A 40 -15.02 -22.45 -6.41
N GLU A 41 -15.30 -23.68 -6.86
CA GLU A 41 -14.95 -24.13 -8.22
C GLU A 41 -15.88 -23.55 -9.30
N GLU A 42 -16.91 -22.80 -8.89
CA GLU A 42 -17.88 -22.11 -9.73
C GLU A 42 -17.71 -20.58 -9.67
N ALA A 43 -18.39 -19.87 -10.57
CA ALA A 43 -18.41 -18.41 -10.53
C ALA A 43 -19.08 -17.91 -9.23
N TYR A 44 -18.55 -16.83 -8.67
CA TYR A 44 -19.10 -16.19 -7.48
C TYR A 44 -18.85 -14.69 -7.54
N TYR A 45 -19.68 -13.93 -6.82
CA TYR A 45 -19.42 -12.53 -6.52
C TYR A 45 -19.13 -12.33 -5.04
N LEU A 46 -18.22 -11.40 -4.77
CA LEU A 46 -17.82 -10.98 -3.44
C LEU A 46 -17.94 -9.46 -3.34
N ASP A 47 -18.61 -8.97 -2.30
CA ASP A 47 -18.67 -7.54 -2.02
C ASP A 47 -18.44 -7.25 -0.53
N LEU A 48 -18.06 -6.00 -0.26
CA LEU A 48 -18.08 -5.45 1.08
C LEU A 48 -19.48 -4.95 1.40
N LEU A 49 -19.92 -5.16 2.63
CA LEU A 49 -21.14 -4.57 3.14
C LEU A 49 -20.80 -3.46 4.13
N ALA A 50 -21.45 -2.30 3.98
CA ALA A 50 -21.40 -1.21 4.95
C ALA A 50 -22.71 -1.15 5.75
N GLU A 51 -22.60 -0.67 6.98
CA GLU A 51 -23.74 -0.58 7.91
C GLU A 51 -24.71 0.54 7.47
N GLY A 52 -25.99 0.27 7.62
CA GLY A 52 -27.09 1.14 7.19
C GLY A 52 -27.67 0.76 5.83
N ALA A 53 -28.88 1.26 5.55
CA ALA A 53 -29.46 1.18 4.22
C ALA A 53 -28.83 2.22 3.29
N TYR A 54 -28.51 1.84 2.06
CA TYR A 54 -27.99 2.77 1.06
C TYR A 54 -29.02 3.86 0.75
N LYS A 55 -28.62 5.13 0.85
CA LYS A 55 -29.55 6.28 0.69
C LYS A 55 -29.52 6.88 -0.71
N GLY A 56 -28.67 6.37 -1.60
CA GLY A 56 -28.37 7.02 -2.87
C GLY A 56 -27.48 8.24 -2.65
N TYR A 57 -26.45 8.38 -3.46
CA TYR A 57 -25.60 9.57 -3.46
C TYR A 57 -25.55 10.21 -4.86
N THR A 58 -25.15 11.47 -4.95
CA THR A 58 -24.93 12.15 -6.25
C THR A 58 -23.60 12.88 -6.20
N TYR A 59 -22.78 12.74 -7.25
CA TYR A 59 -21.50 13.45 -7.38
C TYR A 59 -21.56 14.43 -8.55
N GLY A 60 -21.01 15.64 -8.35
CA GLY A 60 -20.90 16.65 -9.40
C GLY A 60 -22.14 17.54 -9.59
N ILE A 61 -21.98 18.60 -10.39
CA ILE A 61 -23.06 19.52 -10.76
C ILE A 61 -23.80 18.93 -11.96
N GLY A 62 -24.89 18.20 -11.70
CA GLY A 62 -25.70 17.57 -12.75
C GLY A 62 -26.09 16.12 -12.43
N ALA A 63 -26.76 15.92 -11.29
CA ALA A 63 -27.60 14.79 -10.90
C ALA A 63 -27.58 13.48 -11.74
N SER A 64 -26.44 12.80 -11.89
CA SER A 64 -26.44 11.35 -12.09
C SER A 64 -26.50 10.69 -10.72
N ALA A 65 -27.44 9.77 -10.53
CA ALA A 65 -27.48 8.93 -9.35
C ALA A 65 -26.18 8.10 -9.35
N TYR A 66 -25.44 8.16 -8.24
CA TYR A 66 -24.27 7.33 -8.05
C TYR A 66 -24.70 5.87 -7.86
N SER A 67 -24.06 4.99 -8.60
CA SER A 67 -24.08 3.55 -8.42
C SER A 67 -22.64 3.11 -8.25
N GLY A 68 -22.36 2.21 -7.30
CA GLY A 68 -21.00 1.67 -7.11
C GLY A 68 -20.47 1.03 -8.39
N LEU A 69 -21.35 0.37 -9.14
CA LEU A 69 -21.07 -0.26 -10.43
C LEU A 69 -20.71 0.78 -11.51
N ASP A 70 -21.50 1.84 -11.68
CA ASP A 70 -21.24 2.88 -12.70
C ASP A 70 -19.93 3.64 -12.45
N TRP A 71 -19.44 3.64 -11.21
CA TRP A 71 -18.17 4.23 -10.82
C TRP A 71 -16.98 3.28 -11.02
N GLY A 72 -17.18 2.00 -10.73
CA GLY A 72 -16.14 0.98 -10.72
C GLY A 72 -15.91 0.28 -12.06
N TYR A 73 -16.93 0.23 -12.91
CA TYR A 73 -16.96 -0.61 -14.10
C TYR A 73 -17.23 0.22 -15.36
N SER A 74 -16.55 -0.13 -16.44
CA SER A 74 -16.88 0.37 -17.78
C SER A 74 -18.21 -0.20 -18.28
N GLU A 75 -18.82 0.46 -19.27
CA GLU A 75 -20.07 -0.04 -19.89
C GLU A 75 -19.93 -1.48 -20.45
N GLU A 76 -18.74 -1.84 -20.94
CA GLU A 76 -18.44 -3.19 -21.45
C GLU A 76 -18.40 -4.21 -20.30
N GLU A 77 -17.73 -3.89 -19.19
CA GLU A 77 -17.65 -4.79 -18.03
C GLU A 77 -19.02 -4.96 -17.37
N LEU A 78 -19.81 -3.88 -17.26
CA LEU A 78 -21.19 -3.93 -16.77
C LEU A 78 -22.07 -4.86 -17.62
N ALA A 79 -21.95 -4.77 -18.94
CA ALA A 79 -22.69 -5.63 -19.86
C ALA A 79 -22.25 -7.11 -19.78
N ALA A 80 -21.03 -7.38 -19.31
CA ALA A 80 -20.48 -8.72 -19.13
C ALA A 80 -20.81 -9.35 -17.77
N LEU A 81 -21.36 -8.60 -16.81
CA LEU A 81 -21.75 -9.15 -15.50
C LEU A 81 -22.90 -10.16 -15.62
N ASP A 82 -22.81 -11.26 -14.86
CA ASP A 82 -23.87 -12.25 -14.67
C ASP A 82 -24.97 -11.61 -13.82
N GLN A 83 -26.03 -11.14 -14.49
CA GLN A 83 -27.14 -10.43 -13.85
C GLN A 83 -27.89 -11.29 -12.81
N PRO A 84 -28.23 -12.56 -13.08
CA PRO A 84 -28.77 -13.46 -12.05
C PRO A 84 -27.91 -13.55 -10.79
N LEU A 85 -26.58 -13.66 -10.94
CA LEU A 85 -25.67 -13.73 -9.79
C LEU A 85 -25.59 -12.40 -9.04
N LEU A 86 -25.60 -11.27 -9.76
CA LEU A 86 -25.63 -9.93 -9.17
C LEU A 86 -26.93 -9.69 -8.37
N ASP A 87 -28.08 -10.11 -8.90
CA ASP A 87 -29.37 -10.02 -8.20
C ASP A 87 -29.41 -10.93 -6.97
N ALA A 88 -28.80 -12.12 -7.06
CA ALA A 88 -28.64 -13.01 -5.91
C ALA A 88 -27.78 -12.38 -4.81
N LEU A 89 -26.66 -11.73 -5.18
CA LEU A 89 -25.81 -10.98 -4.26
C LEU A 89 -26.61 -9.86 -3.55
N ARG A 90 -27.34 -9.03 -4.29
CA ARG A 90 -28.16 -7.95 -3.73
C ARG A 90 -29.26 -8.47 -2.80
N THR A 91 -29.88 -9.59 -3.16
CA THR A 91 -30.92 -10.23 -2.33
C THR A 91 -30.35 -10.84 -1.05
N ALA A 92 -29.09 -11.28 -1.07
CA ALA A 92 -28.41 -11.87 0.07
C ALA A 92 -27.91 -10.84 1.10
N VAL A 93 -28.02 -9.54 0.80
CA VAL A 93 -27.63 -8.47 1.72
C VAL A 93 -28.51 -8.51 2.99
N PRO A 94 -27.93 -8.65 4.19
CA PRO A 94 -28.67 -8.67 5.44
C PRO A 94 -29.35 -7.33 5.74
N GLU A 95 -30.47 -7.37 6.47
CA GLU A 95 -31.15 -6.16 6.93
C GLU A 95 -30.20 -5.24 7.72
N GLY A 96 -30.28 -3.93 7.44
CA GLY A 96 -29.42 -2.93 8.08
C GLY A 96 -28.02 -2.83 7.46
N TRP A 97 -27.77 -3.45 6.31
CA TRP A 97 -26.54 -3.34 5.54
C TRP A 97 -26.84 -3.03 4.07
N HIS A 98 -25.84 -2.58 3.33
CA HIS A 98 -25.88 -2.43 1.87
C HIS A 98 -24.55 -2.86 1.23
N ALA A 99 -24.61 -3.30 -0.02
CA ALA A 99 -23.46 -3.75 -0.80
C ALA A 99 -22.71 -2.58 -1.44
N CYS A 100 -21.45 -2.38 -1.07
CA CYS A 100 -20.71 -1.17 -1.41
C CYS A 100 -20.40 -1.04 -2.92
N THR A 101 -20.14 -2.15 -3.60
CA THR A 101 -19.83 -2.16 -5.04
C THR A 101 -21.11 -2.32 -5.86
N ALA A 102 -21.97 -3.26 -5.47
CA ALA A 102 -23.19 -3.59 -6.21
C ALA A 102 -24.29 -2.54 -6.11
N GLU A 103 -24.33 -1.74 -5.03
CA GLU A 103 -25.29 -0.65 -4.82
C GLU A 103 -24.58 0.71 -4.77
N GLY A 104 -23.54 0.83 -3.98
CA GLY A 104 -22.76 2.07 -3.80
C GLY A 104 -22.40 2.31 -2.35
N THR A 105 -21.56 3.32 -2.10
CA THR A 105 -21.19 3.81 -0.77
C THR A 105 -21.92 5.11 -0.40
N ASP A 106 -22.23 5.27 0.88
CA ASP A 106 -22.73 6.53 1.43
C ASP A 106 -21.56 7.52 1.61
N GLY A 107 -21.52 8.58 0.78
CA GLY A 107 -20.66 9.75 1.02
C GLY A 107 -19.48 9.89 0.07
N ALA A 108 -18.44 9.06 0.20
CA ALA A 108 -17.28 9.08 -0.70
C ALA A 108 -17.24 7.81 -1.55
N PRO A 109 -16.80 7.87 -2.83
CA PRO A 109 -16.93 6.73 -3.71
C PRO A 109 -15.87 5.68 -3.39
N MET A 110 -16.04 4.47 -3.93
CA MET A 110 -15.13 3.35 -3.80
C MET A 110 -14.99 2.63 -5.13
N TRP A 111 -13.79 2.14 -5.45
CA TRP A 111 -13.60 1.13 -6.48
C TRP A 111 -13.61 -0.23 -5.80
N GLY A 112 -14.44 -1.16 -6.27
CA GLY A 112 -14.57 -2.50 -5.70
C GLY A 112 -14.66 -3.55 -6.80
N GLN A 113 -14.21 -4.76 -6.48
CA GLN A 113 -14.14 -5.89 -7.41
C GLN A 113 -15.11 -6.99 -6.99
N LEU A 114 -16.23 -7.13 -7.71
CA LEU A 114 -17.18 -8.22 -7.51
C LEU A 114 -16.58 -9.60 -7.85
N TYR A 115 -15.72 -9.66 -8.86
CA TYR A 115 -14.93 -10.84 -9.23
C TYR A 115 -13.43 -10.53 -9.11
N ALA A 116 -12.62 -11.54 -8.81
CA ALA A 116 -11.19 -11.35 -8.69
C ALA A 116 -10.55 -11.18 -10.07
N GLU A 117 -9.79 -10.10 -10.25
CA GLU A 117 -8.97 -9.87 -11.46
C GLU A 117 -7.54 -10.40 -11.31
N SER A 118 -7.15 -10.77 -10.10
CA SER A 118 -5.81 -11.25 -9.78
C SER A 118 -5.84 -12.36 -8.75
N ALA A 119 -4.72 -13.08 -8.64
CA ALA A 119 -4.52 -14.12 -7.65
C ALA A 119 -3.17 -13.94 -6.96
N ASP A 120 -3.05 -14.49 -5.76
CA ASP A 120 -1.77 -14.57 -5.06
C ASP A 120 -0.83 -15.62 -5.70
N ALA A 121 0.37 -15.78 -5.12
CA ALA A 121 1.36 -16.74 -5.61
C ALA A 121 0.92 -18.22 -5.49
N ALA A 122 -0.07 -18.53 -4.64
CA ALA A 122 -0.65 -19.86 -4.48
C ALA A 122 -1.88 -20.07 -5.38
N GLY A 123 -2.30 -19.05 -6.14
CA GLY A 123 -3.48 -19.10 -7.01
C GLY A 123 -4.79 -18.75 -6.30
N ASN A 124 -4.74 -18.23 -5.06
CA ASN A 124 -5.94 -17.79 -4.37
C ASN A 124 -6.44 -16.46 -4.95
N PRO A 125 -7.73 -16.34 -5.32
CA PRO A 125 -8.31 -15.10 -5.82
C PRO A 125 -8.17 -13.92 -4.85
N LEU A 126 -7.88 -12.73 -5.39
CA LEU A 126 -7.75 -11.47 -4.65
C LEU A 126 -8.78 -10.45 -5.17
N HIS A 127 -9.66 -9.98 -4.29
CA HIS A 127 -10.59 -8.88 -4.55
C HIS A 127 -10.09 -7.60 -3.90
N THR A 128 -9.96 -6.54 -4.69
CA THR A 128 -9.43 -5.25 -4.21
C THR A 128 -10.55 -4.22 -4.10
N PHE A 129 -10.60 -3.55 -2.96
CA PHE A 129 -11.48 -2.42 -2.68
C PHE A 129 -10.63 -1.23 -2.29
N GLY A 130 -10.87 -0.07 -2.90
CA GLY A 130 -10.02 1.11 -2.75
C GLY A 130 -10.77 2.43 -2.84
N TYR A 131 -10.10 3.50 -2.43
CA TYR A 131 -10.59 4.88 -2.35
C TYR A 131 -11.28 5.26 -1.05
N VAL A 132 -11.67 6.53 -0.93
CA VAL A 132 -12.14 7.15 0.33
C VAL A 132 -13.39 6.46 0.88
N GLY A 133 -14.20 5.81 0.04
CA GLY A 133 -15.42 5.10 0.44
C GLY A 133 -15.22 3.73 1.05
N VAL A 134 -13.99 3.19 1.12
CA VAL A 134 -13.75 1.87 1.75
C VAL A 134 -14.16 1.92 3.23
N PRO A 135 -15.16 1.12 3.66
CA PRO A 135 -15.71 1.20 5.00
C PRO A 135 -14.68 0.85 6.08
N ASP A 136 -14.78 1.50 7.24
CA ASP A 136 -14.00 1.15 8.44
C ASP A 136 -14.59 -0.08 9.14
N THR A 137 -15.92 -0.16 9.22
CA THR A 137 -16.67 -1.31 9.73
C THR A 137 -17.40 -1.98 8.57
N TYR A 138 -17.14 -3.26 8.36
CA TYR A 138 -17.65 -3.95 7.18
C TYR A 138 -17.98 -5.41 7.44
N ARG A 139 -18.73 -6.02 6.52
CA ARG A 139 -18.84 -7.48 6.41
C ARG A 139 -18.41 -7.88 5.00
N ILE A 140 -18.04 -9.15 4.83
CA ILE A 140 -17.72 -9.73 3.52
C ILE A 140 -18.88 -10.63 3.13
N LEU A 141 -19.52 -10.33 2.02
CA LEU A 141 -20.58 -11.15 1.44
C LEU A 141 -20.04 -11.86 0.21
N MET A 142 -20.29 -13.16 0.11
CA MET A 142 -20.01 -13.96 -1.07
C MET A 142 -21.26 -14.74 -1.47
N VAL A 143 -21.56 -14.75 -2.77
CA VAL A 143 -22.65 -15.53 -3.35
C VAL A 143 -22.13 -16.27 -4.57
N THR A 144 -22.41 -17.57 -4.65
CA THR A 144 -22.01 -18.41 -5.79
C THR A 144 -23.12 -18.56 -6.81
N GLN A 145 -22.77 -19.01 -8.01
CA GLN A 145 -23.71 -19.26 -9.09
C GLN A 145 -24.80 -20.28 -8.73
N SER A 146 -24.49 -21.29 -7.91
CA SER A 146 -25.47 -22.24 -7.39
C SER A 146 -26.40 -21.68 -6.31
N GLY A 147 -26.13 -20.46 -5.81
CA GLY A 147 -26.93 -19.78 -4.79
C GLY A 147 -26.43 -20.00 -3.36
N GLU A 148 -25.23 -20.55 -3.15
CA GLU A 148 -24.64 -20.62 -1.82
C GLU A 148 -24.22 -19.22 -1.35
N VAL A 149 -24.61 -18.86 -0.12
CA VAL A 149 -24.34 -17.56 0.47
C VAL A 149 -23.44 -17.71 1.69
N PHE A 150 -22.38 -16.90 1.75
CA PHE A 150 -21.58 -16.70 2.95
C PHE A 150 -21.55 -15.21 3.30
N CYS A 151 -21.84 -14.89 4.56
CA CYS A 151 -21.68 -13.53 5.07
C CYS A 151 -20.89 -13.58 6.38
N SER A 152 -19.76 -12.88 6.43
CA SER A 152 -18.90 -12.86 7.61
C SER A 152 -19.58 -12.21 8.82
N ASP A 153 -18.99 -12.37 10.00
CA ASP A 153 -19.21 -11.46 11.12
C ASP A 153 -18.70 -10.05 10.80
N VAL A 154 -19.01 -9.09 11.67
CA VAL A 154 -18.57 -7.70 11.53
C VAL A 154 -17.05 -7.60 11.73
N CYS A 155 -16.39 -7.03 10.72
CA CYS A 155 -14.96 -6.78 10.67
C CYS A 155 -14.67 -5.29 10.87
N THR A 156 -13.45 -4.98 11.30
CA THR A 156 -12.97 -3.60 11.44
C THR A 156 -11.61 -3.43 10.79
N ARG A 157 -11.49 -2.42 9.94
CA ARG A 157 -10.25 -2.02 9.30
C ARG A 157 -9.49 -1.08 10.22
N LEU A 158 -8.30 -1.49 10.65
CA LEU A 158 -7.47 -0.73 11.60
C LEU A 158 -6.34 0.06 10.93
N ALA A 159 -6.10 -0.17 9.65
CA ALA A 159 -5.05 0.46 8.88
C ALA A 159 -5.59 1.00 7.56
N LEU A 160 -4.88 1.97 6.99
CA LEU A 160 -5.21 2.52 5.68
C LEU A 160 -4.99 1.48 4.57
N GLN A 161 -4.10 0.51 4.79
CA GLN A 161 -3.88 -0.63 3.90
C GLN A 161 -4.08 -1.89 4.74
N SER A 162 -4.91 -2.79 4.27
CA SER A 162 -5.29 -3.97 5.04
C SER A 162 -5.74 -5.09 4.14
N SER A 163 -5.77 -6.30 4.70
CA SER A 163 -6.33 -7.46 4.07
C SER A 163 -7.26 -8.22 5.01
N ALA A 164 -8.10 -9.06 4.41
CA ALA A 164 -8.86 -10.08 5.09
C ALA A 164 -8.74 -11.37 4.28
N THR A 165 -8.68 -12.51 4.95
CA THR A 165 -8.68 -13.82 4.30
C THR A 165 -9.99 -14.52 4.61
N VAL A 166 -10.76 -14.84 3.58
CA VAL A 166 -11.92 -15.72 3.65
C VAL A 166 -11.45 -17.12 3.32
N ASP A 167 -11.61 -18.06 4.24
CA ASP A 167 -11.58 -19.48 3.91
C ASP A 167 -13.01 -19.90 3.53
N TRP A 168 -13.24 -20.11 2.24
CA TRP A 168 -14.58 -20.43 1.74
C TRP A 168 -15.06 -21.81 2.20
N ALA A 169 -14.17 -22.79 2.34
CA ALA A 169 -14.53 -24.12 2.79
C ALA A 169 -14.87 -24.14 4.29
N ALA A 170 -14.09 -23.42 5.10
CA ALA A 170 -14.33 -23.31 6.54
C ALA A 170 -15.39 -22.26 6.91
N LYS A 171 -15.76 -21.37 5.99
CA LYS A 171 -16.67 -20.22 6.22
C LYS A 171 -16.17 -19.31 7.35
N THR A 172 -14.88 -19.00 7.32
CA THR A 172 -14.25 -18.16 8.34
C THR A 172 -13.51 -16.99 7.73
N VAL A 173 -13.40 -15.88 8.48
CA VAL A 173 -12.59 -14.73 8.12
C VAL A 173 -11.44 -14.57 9.10
N THR A 174 -10.23 -14.42 8.58
CA THR A 174 -9.03 -14.10 9.34
C THR A 174 -8.52 -12.73 8.93
N ILE A 175 -8.29 -11.85 9.91
CA ILE A 175 -7.71 -10.52 9.70
C ILE A 175 -6.31 -10.52 10.32
N PRO A 176 -5.25 -10.28 9.53
CA PRO A 176 -3.91 -10.16 10.09
C PRO A 176 -3.82 -8.98 11.07
N PRO A 177 -3.08 -9.13 12.18
CA PRO A 177 -2.80 -8.00 13.05
C PRO A 177 -2.02 -6.90 12.31
N ALA A 178 -2.34 -5.63 12.55
CA ALA A 178 -1.70 -4.49 11.87
C ALA A 178 -0.16 -4.47 11.96
N TRP A 179 0.43 -5.06 13.02
CA TRP A 179 1.88 -5.14 13.16
C TRP A 179 2.55 -6.02 12.10
N VAL A 180 1.82 -6.97 11.50
CA VAL A 180 2.33 -7.83 10.42
C VAL A 180 2.73 -6.98 9.21
N GLY A 181 1.91 -6.00 8.84
CA GLY A 181 2.22 -5.06 7.76
C GLY A 181 3.51 -4.27 8.03
N TYR A 182 3.68 -3.74 9.25
CA TYR A 182 4.91 -3.04 9.64
C TYR A 182 6.14 -3.96 9.64
N ALA A 183 5.99 -5.20 10.12
CA ALA A 183 7.08 -6.16 10.12
C ALA A 183 7.49 -6.55 8.69
N LEU A 184 6.52 -6.81 7.81
CA LEU A 184 6.79 -7.14 6.41
C LEU A 184 7.39 -5.97 5.65
N GLN A 185 6.93 -4.74 5.90
CA GLN A 185 7.55 -3.53 5.35
C GLN A 185 9.01 -3.37 5.81
N PHE A 186 9.29 -3.58 7.10
CA PHE A 186 10.66 -3.51 7.62
C PHE A 186 11.56 -4.59 7.01
N LEU A 187 11.07 -5.83 6.92
CA LEU A 187 11.83 -6.94 6.36
C LEU A 187 12.06 -6.77 4.85
N SER A 188 11.11 -6.20 4.13
CA SER A 188 11.22 -5.99 2.68
C SER A 188 12.23 -4.91 2.30
N THR A 189 12.59 -4.00 3.21
CA THR A 189 13.72 -3.07 3.01
C THR A 189 15.02 -3.60 3.61
N LEU A 190 14.97 -4.23 4.79
CA LEU A 190 16.16 -4.74 5.47
C LEU A 190 16.83 -5.87 4.70
N LEU A 191 16.08 -6.88 4.25
CA LEU A 191 16.66 -8.09 3.64
C LEU A 191 17.41 -7.79 2.33
N PRO A 192 16.84 -7.01 1.37
CA PRO A 192 17.59 -6.61 0.18
C PRO A 192 18.83 -5.78 0.52
N THR A 193 18.74 -4.88 1.51
CA THR A 193 19.88 -4.07 1.96
C THR A 193 21.00 -4.95 2.50
N LEU A 194 20.70 -5.88 3.41
CA LEU A 194 21.68 -6.82 3.93
C LEU A 194 22.30 -7.68 2.82
N ALA A 195 21.52 -8.10 1.82
CA ALA A 195 22.02 -8.86 0.69
C ALA A 195 23.02 -8.03 -0.16
N VAL A 196 22.65 -6.80 -0.53
CA VAL A 196 23.50 -5.89 -1.31
C VAL A 196 24.80 -5.57 -0.57
N GLU A 197 24.70 -5.18 0.69
CA GLU A 197 25.86 -4.88 1.53
C GLU A 197 26.77 -6.10 1.72
N CYS A 198 26.20 -7.28 1.97
CA CYS A 198 26.96 -8.52 2.11
C CYS A 198 27.76 -8.85 0.84
N LEU A 199 27.20 -8.58 -0.34
CA LEU A 199 27.90 -8.75 -1.62
C LEU A 199 29.01 -7.71 -1.80
N LEU A 200 28.77 -6.45 -1.42
CA LEU A 200 29.73 -5.36 -1.61
C LEU A 200 30.88 -5.36 -0.60
N LEU A 201 30.66 -5.85 0.62
CA LEU A 201 31.66 -5.86 1.69
C LEU A 201 33.01 -6.50 1.26
N PRO A 202 33.04 -7.72 0.67
CA PRO A 202 34.27 -8.30 0.16
C PRO A 202 34.80 -7.60 -1.10
N LEU A 203 33.95 -7.02 -1.95
CA LEU A 203 34.37 -6.27 -3.15
C LEU A 203 35.15 -4.99 -2.78
N PHE A 204 34.79 -4.36 -1.66
CA PHE A 204 35.57 -3.28 -1.06
C PHE A 204 36.79 -3.78 -0.25
N GLY A 205 37.00 -5.09 -0.20
CA GLY A 205 38.16 -5.75 0.39
C GLY A 205 38.07 -5.93 1.91
N PHE A 206 36.88 -5.77 2.51
CA PHE A 206 36.66 -6.05 3.93
C PHE A 206 36.40 -7.54 4.16
N SER A 207 36.98 -8.10 5.22
CA SER A 207 36.78 -9.50 5.57
C SER A 207 35.46 -9.70 6.32
N TRP A 208 34.60 -10.59 5.83
CA TRP A 208 33.35 -10.99 6.49
C TRP A 208 33.58 -11.40 7.95
N LYS A 209 34.54 -12.32 8.19
CA LYS A 209 34.83 -12.88 9.52
C LYS A 209 35.14 -11.81 10.57
N ARG A 210 35.71 -10.67 10.16
CA ARG A 210 36.07 -9.56 11.06
C ARG A 210 34.97 -8.50 11.18
N ASN A 211 34.15 -8.31 10.14
CA ASN A 211 33.31 -7.14 10.01
C ASN A 211 31.80 -7.41 10.01
N TRP A 212 31.35 -8.67 10.08
CA TRP A 212 29.92 -9.01 10.04
C TRP A 212 29.09 -8.36 11.18
N LYS A 213 29.67 -8.17 12.37
CA LYS A 213 28.97 -7.54 13.50
C LYS A 213 28.72 -6.05 13.28
N PRO A 214 29.74 -5.21 12.98
CA PRO A 214 29.53 -3.83 12.54
C PRO A 214 28.52 -3.69 11.40
N PHE A 215 28.66 -4.53 10.37
CA PHE A 215 27.78 -4.56 9.22
C PHE A 215 26.30 -4.74 9.63
N LEU A 216 26.01 -5.82 10.37
CA LEU A 216 24.65 -6.13 10.79
C LEU A 216 24.09 -5.07 11.75
N LEU A 217 24.89 -4.60 12.71
CA LEU A 217 24.46 -3.61 13.70
C LEU A 217 24.08 -2.29 13.04
N VAL A 218 24.93 -1.77 12.14
CA VAL A 218 24.67 -0.49 11.45
C VAL A 218 23.37 -0.60 10.67
N ASN A 219 23.20 -1.64 9.87
CA ASN A 219 22.00 -1.88 9.07
C ASN A 219 20.72 -1.99 9.92
N LEU A 220 20.75 -2.77 10.99
CA LEU A 220 19.56 -2.93 11.86
C LEU A 220 19.16 -1.60 12.50
N VAL A 221 20.13 -0.79 12.93
CA VAL A 221 19.85 0.51 13.56
C VAL A 221 19.33 1.50 12.54
N THR A 222 19.95 1.62 11.37
CA THR A 222 19.57 2.60 10.35
C THR A 222 18.25 2.25 9.67
N GLN A 223 18.07 1.00 9.23
CA GLN A 223 16.80 0.53 8.66
C GLN A 223 15.69 0.55 9.71
N GLY A 224 15.99 0.22 10.97
CA GLY A 224 15.01 0.31 12.06
C GLY A 224 14.55 1.74 12.31
N ALA A 225 15.49 2.69 12.33
CA ALA A 225 15.18 4.11 12.48
C ALA A 225 14.38 4.65 11.29
N LEU A 226 14.75 4.28 10.06
CA LEU A 226 14.06 4.68 8.84
C LEU A 226 12.64 4.11 8.78
N SER A 227 12.48 2.83 9.11
CA SER A 227 11.18 2.17 9.18
C SER A 227 10.27 2.83 10.22
N LEU A 228 10.77 3.10 11.43
CA LEU A 228 10.00 3.80 12.46
C LEU A 228 9.58 5.21 12.01
N TYR A 229 10.49 5.96 11.39
CA TYR A 229 10.22 7.29 10.86
C TYR A 229 9.07 7.25 9.84
N PHE A 230 9.11 6.33 8.88
CA PHE A 230 8.04 6.20 7.88
C PHE A 230 6.74 5.63 8.46
N SER A 231 6.79 4.70 9.41
CA SER A 231 5.59 4.19 10.06
C SER A 231 4.82 5.29 10.80
N ILE A 232 5.52 6.19 11.50
CA ILE A 232 4.88 7.34 12.17
C ILE A 232 4.20 8.25 11.14
N HIS A 233 4.89 8.57 10.04
CA HIS A 233 4.30 9.35 8.97
C HIS A 233 3.12 8.62 8.28
N ALA A 234 3.13 7.28 8.23
CA ALA A 234 2.09 6.49 7.59
C ALA A 234 0.83 6.43 8.43
N VAL A 235 0.98 6.32 9.75
CA VAL A 235 -0.14 6.40 10.68
C VAL A 235 -0.76 7.80 10.69
N GLN A 236 0.06 8.85 10.62
CA GLN A 236 -0.43 10.24 10.73
C GLN A 236 -0.99 10.80 9.44
N GLY A 237 -0.52 10.33 8.27
CA GLY A 237 -0.85 10.95 6.99
C GLY A 237 -0.93 10.00 5.80
N GLY A 238 -0.93 8.67 6.04
CA GLY A 238 -0.94 7.57 5.04
C GLY A 238 0.25 7.57 4.07
N VAL A 239 0.33 6.58 3.16
CA VAL A 239 1.40 6.49 2.13
C VAL A 239 0.96 7.23 0.85
N SER A 240 1.60 8.36 0.54
CA SER A 240 1.29 9.17 -0.65
C SER A 240 2.54 9.51 -1.46
N PHE A 241 2.39 10.12 -2.64
CA PHE A 241 3.53 10.60 -3.44
C PHE A 241 4.48 11.52 -2.65
N TRP A 242 3.98 12.18 -1.60
CA TRP A 242 4.79 12.96 -0.66
C TRP A 242 5.87 12.15 0.07
N TYR A 243 5.74 10.82 0.13
CA TYR A 243 6.77 9.92 0.67
C TYR A 243 8.06 10.00 -0.11
N PHE A 244 8.00 10.15 -1.43
CA PHE A 244 9.20 10.23 -2.26
C PHE A 244 10.01 11.50 -1.96
N PHE A 245 9.35 12.61 -1.62
CA PHE A 245 10.01 13.83 -1.19
C PHE A 245 10.70 13.70 0.17
N LEU A 246 10.24 12.81 1.04
CA LEU A 246 10.87 12.52 2.33
C LEU A 246 11.93 11.41 2.23
N LEU A 247 11.72 10.43 1.35
CA LEU A 247 12.58 9.27 1.14
C LEU A 247 13.96 9.67 0.65
N LEU A 248 14.05 10.46 -0.42
CA LEU A 248 15.34 10.79 -1.01
C LEU A 248 16.27 11.55 -0.02
N PRO A 249 15.81 12.60 0.69
CA PRO A 249 16.61 13.24 1.73
C PRO A 249 16.97 12.31 2.88
N ALA A 250 16.03 11.46 3.33
CA ALA A 250 16.29 10.51 4.41
C ALA A 250 17.39 9.50 4.02
N GLU A 251 17.32 8.92 2.82
CA GLU A 251 18.32 7.99 2.30
C GLU A 251 19.70 8.64 2.18
N ILE A 252 19.79 9.90 1.71
CA ILE A 252 21.07 10.63 1.66
C ILE A 252 21.67 10.78 3.07
N LEU A 253 20.85 11.14 4.06
CA LEU A 253 21.31 11.29 5.44
C LEU A 253 21.75 9.96 6.04
N ILE A 254 21.01 8.87 5.77
CA ILE A 254 21.39 7.52 6.20
C ILE A 254 22.69 7.09 5.54
N ALA A 255 22.86 7.25 4.22
CA ALA A 255 24.09 6.91 3.52
C ALA A 255 25.34 7.60 4.13
N LEU A 256 25.22 8.88 4.46
CA LEU A 256 26.28 9.65 5.10
C LEU A 256 26.55 9.17 6.54
N ALA A 257 25.49 8.89 7.30
CA ALA A 257 25.59 8.37 8.66
C ALA A 257 26.25 6.98 8.69
N GLU A 258 25.81 6.06 7.85
CA GLU A 258 26.37 4.71 7.69
C GLU A 258 27.83 4.76 7.25
N GLY A 259 28.13 5.54 6.20
CA GLY A 259 29.51 5.77 5.76
C GLY A 259 30.39 6.27 6.91
N GLY A 260 29.90 7.25 7.68
CA GLY A 260 30.56 7.78 8.86
C GLY A 260 30.80 6.74 9.95
N LEU A 261 29.78 5.96 10.30
CA LEU A 261 29.86 4.87 11.29
C LEU A 261 30.87 3.81 10.85
N TYR A 262 30.84 3.40 9.58
CA TYR A 262 31.76 2.41 9.05
C TYR A 262 33.22 2.86 9.07
N THR A 263 33.52 4.16 8.97
CA THR A 263 34.90 4.65 9.15
C THR A 263 35.49 4.35 10.53
N ARG A 264 34.64 4.12 11.53
CA ARG A 264 35.02 3.84 12.92
C ARG A 264 34.89 2.36 13.27
N LEU A 265 33.88 1.68 12.73
CA LEU A 265 33.53 0.32 13.11
C LEU A 265 34.17 -0.76 12.22
N LEU A 266 34.38 -0.48 10.92
CA LEU A 266 35.02 -1.44 10.02
C LEU A 266 36.53 -1.44 10.20
N THR A 267 37.11 -2.64 10.08
CA THR A 267 38.55 -2.86 10.28
C THR A 267 39.19 -3.57 9.08
N GLY A 268 40.48 -3.29 8.87
CA GLY A 268 41.31 -3.95 7.85
C GLY A 268 41.53 -3.16 6.56
N ARG A 269 40.86 -2.03 6.35
CA ARG A 269 41.07 -1.10 5.22
C ARG A 269 41.03 0.36 5.70
N SER A 270 41.29 1.30 4.79
CA SER A 270 41.31 2.74 5.10
C SER A 270 39.93 3.29 5.41
N ARG A 271 39.88 4.38 6.20
CA ARG A 271 38.63 5.09 6.54
C ARG A 271 37.88 5.59 5.30
N LEU A 272 38.61 6.10 4.31
CA LEU A 272 38.02 6.53 3.03
C LEU A 272 37.33 5.37 2.31
N ARG A 273 37.93 4.17 2.33
CA ARG A 273 37.34 2.98 1.71
C ARG A 273 36.11 2.49 2.47
N ALA A 274 36.12 2.59 3.81
CA ALA A 274 34.95 2.27 4.63
C ALA A 274 33.79 3.24 4.39
N PHE A 275 34.09 4.54 4.26
CA PHE A 275 33.09 5.55 3.91
C PHE A 275 32.50 5.30 2.53
N ALA A 276 33.36 5.08 1.52
CA ALA A 276 32.94 4.80 0.16
C ALA A 276 32.10 3.51 0.06
N TYR A 277 32.45 2.47 0.84
CA TYR A 277 31.65 1.27 0.98
C TYR A 277 30.23 1.60 1.48
N GLY A 278 30.11 2.30 2.62
CA GLY A 278 28.79 2.62 3.20
C GLY A 278 27.90 3.40 2.24
N VAL A 279 28.43 4.47 1.64
CA VAL A 279 27.66 5.28 0.68
C VAL A 279 27.26 4.46 -0.55
N THR A 280 28.16 3.63 -1.08
CA THR A 280 27.89 2.80 -2.27
C THR A 280 26.84 1.74 -1.96
N ALA A 281 26.95 1.09 -0.80
CA ALA A 281 26.06 0.01 -0.41
C ALA A 281 24.64 0.52 -0.14
N ASN A 282 24.52 1.63 0.58
CA ASN A 282 23.24 2.31 0.82
C ASN A 282 22.59 2.81 -0.48
N THR A 283 23.37 3.42 -1.38
CA THR A 283 22.85 3.88 -2.68
C THR A 283 22.35 2.69 -3.51
N ALA A 284 23.11 1.60 -3.54
CA ALA A 284 22.73 0.41 -4.29
C ALA A 284 21.48 -0.27 -3.71
N SER A 285 21.33 -0.33 -2.38
CA SER A 285 20.12 -0.85 -1.74
C SER A 285 18.90 0.05 -1.96
N ALA A 286 19.07 1.38 -1.92
CA ALA A 286 17.99 2.32 -2.21
C ALA A 286 17.48 2.18 -3.66
N LEU A 287 18.39 2.06 -4.63
CA LEU A 287 18.04 1.81 -6.03
C LEU A 287 17.32 0.47 -6.22
N LEU A 288 17.78 -0.58 -5.54
CA LEU A 288 17.10 -1.88 -5.56
C LEU A 288 15.71 -1.78 -4.91
N GLY A 289 15.56 -1.04 -3.82
CA GLY A 289 14.28 -0.78 -3.16
C GLY A 289 13.28 -0.13 -4.11
N LEU A 290 13.71 0.87 -4.91
CA LEU A 290 12.86 1.49 -5.92
C LEU A 290 12.39 0.50 -7.00
N LEU A 291 13.26 -0.42 -7.42
CA LEU A 291 12.92 -1.47 -8.39
C LEU A 291 11.95 -2.52 -7.82
N LEU A 292 12.07 -2.83 -6.54
CA LEU A 292 11.25 -3.84 -5.87
C LEU A 292 9.97 -3.29 -5.24
N MET A 293 9.76 -1.97 -5.24
CA MET A 293 8.69 -1.31 -4.51
C MET A 293 7.29 -1.83 -4.87
N GLU A 294 6.93 -1.86 -6.15
CA GLU A 294 5.61 -2.31 -6.61
C GLU A 294 5.34 -3.81 -6.32
N PRO A 295 6.23 -4.76 -6.69
CA PRO A 295 5.97 -6.17 -6.38
C PRO A 295 5.96 -6.46 -4.88
N VAL A 296 6.82 -5.81 -4.09
CA VAL A 296 6.79 -5.91 -2.63
C VAL A 296 5.50 -5.36 -2.07
N TRP A 297 5.05 -4.19 -2.54
CA TRP A 297 3.80 -3.59 -2.11
C TRP A 297 2.60 -4.53 -2.33
N ARG A 298 2.47 -5.06 -3.55
CA ARG A 298 1.39 -6.02 -3.87
C ARG A 298 1.43 -7.24 -2.97
N PHE A 299 2.62 -7.76 -2.69
CA PHE A 299 2.80 -8.90 -1.80
C PHE A 299 2.42 -8.56 -0.35
N VAL A 300 2.86 -7.41 0.18
CA VAL A 300 2.56 -7.02 1.56
C VAL A 300 1.07 -6.79 1.74
N VAL A 301 0.43 -6.02 0.85
CA VAL A 301 -0.99 -5.67 0.99
C VAL A 301 -1.91 -6.88 0.80
N SER A 302 -1.49 -7.94 0.11
CA SER A 302 -2.30 -9.17 -0.03
C SER A 302 -2.28 -10.09 1.20
N ILE A 303 -1.37 -9.85 2.17
CA ILE A 303 -1.18 -10.73 3.33
C ILE A 303 -1.12 -10.00 4.69
N SER A 304 -1.28 -8.66 4.71
CA SER A 304 -1.15 -7.84 5.93
C SER A 304 -2.31 -6.91 6.22
#